data_AF-A0AAE4JUW5-F1
#
_entry.id   AF-A0AAE4JUW5-F1
#
_cell.length_a   1.000
_cell.length_b   1.000
_cell.length_c   1.000
_cell.angle_alpha   90.00
_cell.angle_beta   90.00
_cell.angle_gamma   90.00
#
_symmetry.space_group_name_H-M   'P 1'
#
loop_
_entity.id
_entity.type
_entity.pdbx_description
1 polymer ?
#
loop_
_entity_poly.entity_id
_entity_poly.type
_entity_poly.pdbx_seq_one_letter_code
_entity_poly.pdbx_strand_id
1 'polypeptide(L)'
;MNKLGFQNYELSDEILKSLRNLGYKNPSDVQKQVIPLILYMNDPQKVNINPQNITTDAINQNYYEVEEKDKFSLLQKIIYKEVVDNAIIFCNTREKVDEVLNNMKKKDFNSIGLHGGMEQKDRLETMKKFKQGEFQFLVCTDVAARGIHIENISHVINYEMPYEKESYVHRIGRTGRAGNKGTAITFIEPNKIKFLKNIEDYIDKIIPKQQEPSLEEVNNGEKIFYENIKNRIKIDKPKYNKKQGDITKIYISVGKKKKIRPGDIVGAITNIEGINADDIGIIDIQDNHSYVDILGGKGNIVLKASEDMKIKGKKVRIQKAVK
;
A
#
# COMPACT_ATOMS: atom_id res chain seq x y z
N MET A 1 -17.25 30.54 -26.06
CA MET A 1 -18.26 29.96 -25.15
C MET A 1 -18.06 30.57 -23.77
N ASN A 2 -19.00 31.41 -23.31
CA ASN A 2 -18.92 32.05 -22.00
C ASN A 2 -18.89 30.99 -20.88
N LYS A 3 -17.89 31.07 -20.00
CA LYS A 3 -17.86 30.24 -18.79
C LYS A 3 -18.94 30.75 -17.83
N LEU A 4 -20.04 30.01 -17.73
CA LEU A 4 -21.06 30.22 -16.70
C LEU A 4 -20.42 30.00 -15.32
N GLY A 5 -20.47 31.01 -14.46
CA GLY A 5 -20.02 30.94 -13.06
C GLY A 5 -21.18 30.55 -12.14
N PHE A 6 -20.89 30.30 -10.86
CA PHE A 6 -21.94 29.95 -9.88
C PHE A 6 -22.96 31.08 -9.68
N GLN A 7 -22.57 32.33 -9.90
CA GLN A 7 -23.44 33.51 -9.86
C GLN A 7 -24.54 33.53 -10.93
N ASN A 8 -24.47 32.63 -11.93
CA ASN A 8 -25.47 32.52 -12.99
C ASN A 8 -26.61 31.56 -12.64
N TYR A 9 -26.60 30.95 -11.46
CA TYR A 9 -27.67 30.10 -10.95
C TYR A 9 -28.42 30.85 -9.84
N GLU A 10 -29.71 30.58 -9.66
CA GLU A 10 -30.56 31.11 -8.58
C GLU A 10 -30.22 30.49 -7.21
N LEU A 11 -28.96 30.57 -6.81
CA LEU A 11 -28.45 30.11 -5.52
C LEU A 11 -28.56 31.23 -4.49
N SER A 12 -28.77 30.88 -3.23
CA SER A 12 -28.79 31.87 -2.14
C SER A 12 -27.43 32.55 -1.95
N ASP A 13 -27.44 33.79 -1.46
CA ASP A 13 -26.22 34.55 -1.18
C ASP A 13 -25.28 33.85 -0.19
N GLU A 14 -25.84 33.08 0.74
CA GLU A 14 -25.09 32.28 1.71
C GLU A 14 -24.32 31.15 1.03
N ILE A 15 -24.93 30.47 0.06
CA ILE A 15 -24.28 29.41 -0.74
C ILE A 15 -23.20 30.04 -1.62
N LEU A 16 -23.49 31.16 -2.29
CA LEU A 16 -22.52 31.87 -3.13
C LEU A 16 -21.31 32.38 -2.32
N LYS A 17 -21.54 32.85 -1.09
CA LYS A 17 -20.47 33.24 -0.16
C LYS A 17 -19.62 32.03 0.26
N SER A 18 -20.25 30.91 0.57
CA SER A 18 -19.57 29.67 0.95
C SER A 18 -18.71 29.11 -0.18
N LEU A 19 -19.24 29.06 -1.41
CA LEU A 19 -18.50 28.62 -2.59
C LEU A 19 -17.26 29.49 -2.85
N ARG A 20 -17.39 30.81 -2.70
CA ARG A 20 -16.25 31.75 -2.80
C ARG A 20 -15.20 31.50 -1.72
N ASN A 21 -15.61 31.35 -0.46
CA ASN A 21 -14.68 31.10 0.65
C ASN A 21 -13.91 29.78 0.49
N LEU A 22 -14.56 28.78 -0.10
CA LEU A 22 -13.97 27.47 -0.40
C LEU A 22 -13.14 27.46 -1.70
N GLY A 23 -13.04 28.58 -2.43
CA GLY A 23 -12.23 28.71 -3.63
C GLY A 23 -12.87 28.16 -4.91
N TYR A 24 -14.16 27.79 -4.88
CA TYR A 24 -14.88 27.32 -6.07
C TYR A 24 -15.32 28.49 -6.95
N LYS A 25 -14.69 28.63 -8.12
CA LYS A 25 -14.95 29.73 -9.05
C LYS A 25 -15.99 29.41 -10.11
N ASN A 26 -16.00 28.18 -10.63
CA ASN A 26 -16.90 27.74 -11.69
C ASN A 26 -17.44 26.34 -11.37
N PRO A 27 -18.69 26.03 -11.73
CA PRO A 27 -19.23 24.68 -11.64
C PRO A 27 -18.45 23.71 -12.54
N SER A 28 -18.31 22.47 -12.07
CA SER A 28 -17.87 21.35 -12.92
C SER A 28 -18.90 21.06 -14.02
N ASP A 29 -18.52 20.29 -15.04
CA ASP A 29 -19.44 19.96 -16.15
C ASP A 29 -20.65 19.15 -15.69
N VAL A 30 -20.50 18.37 -14.61
CA VAL A 30 -21.62 17.70 -13.94
C VAL A 30 -22.50 18.73 -13.21
N GLN A 31 -21.90 19.62 -12.42
CA GLN A 31 -22.64 20.64 -11.68
C GLN A 31 -23.42 21.59 -12.60
N LYS A 32 -22.86 21.95 -13.77
CA LYS A 32 -23.56 22.77 -14.76
C LYS A 32 -24.87 22.17 -15.24
N GLN A 33 -24.90 20.84 -15.39
CA GLN A 33 -26.08 20.11 -15.82
C GLN A 33 -27.07 19.87 -14.67
N VAL A 34 -26.55 19.64 -13.46
CA VAL A 34 -27.36 19.19 -12.31
C VAL A 34 -27.96 20.35 -11.51
N ILE A 35 -27.25 21.46 -11.32
CA ILE A 35 -27.73 22.59 -10.48
C ILE A 35 -29.09 23.13 -10.97
N PRO A 36 -29.30 23.41 -12.27
CA PRO A 36 -30.62 23.83 -12.75
C PRO A 36 -31.70 22.80 -12.43
N LEU A 37 -31.44 21.52 -12.69
CA LEU A 37 -32.41 20.45 -12.46
C LEU A 37 -32.83 20.39 -10.99
N ILE A 38 -31.89 20.45 -10.06
CA ILE A 38 -32.19 20.41 -8.62
C ILE A 38 -32.97 21.65 -8.17
N LEU A 39 -32.62 22.85 -8.67
CA LEU A 39 -33.31 24.09 -8.29
C LEU A 39 -34.77 24.14 -8.79
N TYR A 40 -35.08 23.47 -9.91
CA TYR A 40 -36.42 23.44 -10.48
C TYR A 40 -37.22 22.17 -10.13
N MET A 41 -36.67 21.27 -9.31
CA MET A 41 -37.40 20.10 -8.85
C MET A 41 -38.41 20.48 -7.75
N ASN A 42 -39.69 20.19 -7.98
CA ASN A 42 -40.73 20.25 -6.97
C ASN A 42 -40.90 18.85 -6.36
N ASP A 43 -40.72 18.74 -5.04
CA ASP A 43 -40.83 17.49 -4.24
C ASP A 43 -40.05 16.29 -4.81
N PRO A 44 -38.70 16.37 -4.88
CA PRO A 44 -37.90 15.30 -5.44
C PRO A 44 -37.95 14.04 -4.57
N GLN A 45 -38.35 12.92 -5.17
CA GLN A 45 -38.22 11.61 -4.54
C GLN A 45 -36.74 11.24 -4.48
N LYS A 46 -36.21 11.15 -3.25
CA LYS A 46 -34.80 10.81 -3.01
C LYS A 46 -34.61 9.30 -3.12
N VAL A 47 -34.14 8.84 -4.27
CA VAL A 47 -33.74 7.44 -4.45
C VAL A 47 -32.30 7.28 -3.95
N ASN A 48 -32.15 6.79 -2.72
CA ASN A 48 -30.86 6.30 -2.23
C ASN A 48 -30.68 4.86 -2.69
N ILE A 49 -29.83 4.65 -3.68
CA ILE A 49 -29.28 3.32 -3.96
C ILE A 49 -28.20 3.11 -2.89
N ASN A 50 -28.57 2.52 -1.76
CA ASN A 50 -27.57 1.96 -0.87
C ASN A 50 -26.81 0.92 -1.70
N PRO A 51 -25.48 1.05 -1.89
CA PRO A 51 -24.73 0.00 -2.55
C PRO A 51 -25.04 -1.28 -1.77
N GLN A 52 -25.55 -2.30 -2.47
CA GLN A 52 -25.76 -3.61 -1.86
C GLN A 52 -24.42 -3.98 -1.20
N ASN A 53 -24.42 -4.18 0.12
CA ASN A 53 -23.24 -4.49 0.94
C ASN A 53 -22.71 -5.92 0.64
N ILE A 54 -22.57 -6.27 -0.64
CA ILE A 54 -22.30 -7.60 -1.20
C ILE A 54 -20.93 -8.13 -0.76
N THR A 55 -20.02 -7.29 -0.28
CA THR A 55 -18.66 -7.73 0.07
C THR A 55 -18.51 -8.26 1.50
N THR A 56 -19.50 -8.09 2.38
CA THR A 56 -19.34 -8.51 3.79
C THR A 56 -19.51 -10.02 4.01
N ASP A 57 -20.26 -10.72 3.15
CA ASP A 57 -20.45 -12.18 3.29
C ASP A 57 -19.18 -12.99 3.07
N ALA A 58 -18.25 -12.49 2.25
CA ALA A 58 -16.97 -13.13 1.97
C ALA A 58 -15.90 -12.88 3.05
N ILE A 59 -16.20 -12.01 4.03
CA ILE A 59 -15.25 -11.57 5.05
C ILE A 59 -15.65 -12.14 6.41
N ASN A 60 -14.81 -12.99 6.97
CA ASN A 60 -14.93 -13.44 8.36
C ASN A 60 -14.60 -12.28 9.30
N GLN A 61 -15.60 -11.78 10.02
CA GLN A 61 -15.48 -10.61 10.89
C GLN A 61 -15.47 -11.06 12.35
N ASN A 62 -14.51 -10.57 13.12
CA ASN A 62 -14.37 -10.88 14.54
C ASN A 62 -13.97 -9.62 15.31
N TYR A 63 -14.32 -9.56 16.60
CA TYR A 63 -13.77 -8.53 17.48
C TYR A 63 -13.16 -9.11 18.76
N TYR A 64 -12.21 -8.39 19.31
CA TYR A 64 -11.60 -8.64 20.61
C TYR A 64 -11.76 -7.40 21.48
N GLU A 65 -12.17 -7.63 22.71
CA GLU A 65 -12.24 -6.59 23.72
C GLU A 65 -10.88 -6.46 24.42
N VAL A 66 -10.29 -5.26 24.44
CA VAL A 66 -8.91 -5.06 24.90
C VAL A 66 -8.67 -3.62 25.34
N GLU A 67 -7.94 -3.44 26.43
CA GLU A 67 -7.49 -2.13 26.91
C GLU A 67 -6.37 -1.56 26.03
N GLU A 68 -6.28 -0.22 25.93
CA GLU A 68 -5.30 0.45 25.06
C GLU A 68 -3.86 -0.02 25.29
N LYS A 69 -3.46 -0.18 26.55
CA LYS A 69 -2.13 -0.62 26.96
C LYS A 69 -1.78 -2.04 26.47
N ASP A 70 -2.79 -2.89 26.26
CA ASP A 70 -2.63 -4.30 25.94
C ASP A 70 -2.84 -4.59 24.43
N LYS A 71 -3.33 -3.62 23.65
CA LYS A 71 -3.61 -3.77 22.21
C LYS A 71 -2.42 -4.28 21.41
N PHE A 72 -1.20 -3.81 21.69
CA PHE A 72 -0.03 -4.28 20.94
C PHE A 72 0.35 -5.72 21.29
N SER A 73 0.17 -6.12 22.55
CA SER A 73 0.36 -7.51 22.98
C SER A 73 -0.65 -8.42 22.25
N LEU A 74 -1.92 -8.00 22.22
CA LEU A 74 -2.95 -8.72 21.49
C LEU A 74 -2.65 -8.79 19.98
N LEU A 75 -2.20 -7.70 19.35
CA LEU A 75 -1.82 -7.68 17.94
C LEU A 75 -0.80 -8.78 17.62
N GLN A 76 0.23 -8.94 18.45
CA GLN A 76 1.24 -9.99 18.27
C GLN A 76 0.60 -11.38 18.36
N LYS A 77 -0.22 -11.61 19.40
CA LYS A 77 -0.91 -12.89 19.60
C LYS A 77 -1.79 -13.25 18.40
N ILE A 78 -2.49 -12.27 17.84
CA ILE A 78 -3.32 -12.44 16.64
C ILE A 78 -2.48 -12.75 15.40
N ILE A 79 -1.40 -12.01 15.17
CA ILE A 79 -0.49 -12.26 14.04
C ILE A 79 0.01 -13.71 14.05
N TYR A 80 0.36 -14.21 15.23
CA TYR A 80 0.84 -15.58 15.39
C TYR A 80 -0.28 -16.62 15.31
N LYS A 81 -1.37 -16.47 16.08
CA LYS A 81 -2.50 -17.42 16.09
C LYS A 81 -3.06 -17.64 14.68
N GLU A 82 -3.31 -16.55 13.96
CA GLU A 82 -3.91 -16.61 12.62
C GLU A 82 -2.86 -16.88 11.52
N VAL A 83 -1.58 -16.98 11.89
CA VAL A 83 -0.42 -17.14 10.98
C VAL A 83 -0.52 -16.13 9.82
N VAL A 84 -0.67 -14.86 10.17
CA VAL A 84 -1.04 -13.81 9.22
C VAL A 84 -0.01 -13.68 8.11
N ASP A 85 -0.46 -13.87 6.86
CA ASP A 85 0.38 -13.74 5.66
C ASP A 85 0.80 -12.28 5.41
N ASN A 86 -0.22 -11.44 5.23
CA ASN A 86 -0.11 -10.01 5.01
C ASN A 86 -1.34 -9.31 5.60
N ALA A 87 -1.17 -8.08 6.08
CA ALA A 87 -2.29 -7.33 6.64
C ALA A 87 -2.20 -5.83 6.45
N ILE A 88 -3.37 -5.20 6.45
CA ILE A 88 -3.50 -3.77 6.67
C ILE A 88 -4.00 -3.54 8.09
N ILE A 89 -3.24 -2.76 8.85
CA ILE A 89 -3.52 -2.41 10.24
C ILE A 89 -3.95 -0.94 10.26
N PHE A 90 -5.21 -0.70 10.62
CA PHE A 90 -5.79 0.64 10.64
C PHE A 90 -5.72 1.27 12.03
N CYS A 91 -5.15 2.46 12.08
CA CYS A 91 -5.18 3.38 13.21
C CYS A 91 -5.92 4.66 12.83
N ASN A 92 -6.40 5.41 13.81
CA ASN A 92 -7.18 6.63 13.58
C ASN A 92 -6.28 7.86 13.40
N THR A 93 -5.12 7.90 14.06
CA THR A 93 -4.21 9.07 14.05
C THR A 93 -2.84 8.74 13.46
N ARG A 94 -2.07 9.78 13.10
CA ARG A 94 -0.73 9.63 12.52
C ARG A 94 0.25 9.14 13.58
N GLU A 95 0.12 9.69 14.78
CA GLU A 95 0.93 9.39 15.96
C GLU A 95 0.77 7.92 16.34
N LYS A 96 -0.47 7.38 16.28
CA LYS A 96 -0.72 5.97 16.55
C LYS A 96 -0.14 5.06 15.46
N VAL A 97 -0.15 5.48 14.18
CA VAL A 97 0.54 4.74 13.11
C VAL A 97 2.03 4.63 13.41
N ASP A 98 2.69 5.74 13.76
CA ASP A 98 4.12 5.75 14.07
C ASP A 98 4.45 4.92 15.31
N GLU A 99 3.63 5.01 16.36
CA GLU A 99 3.76 4.21 17.58
C GLU A 99 3.68 2.71 17.29
N VAL A 100 2.60 2.27 16.62
CA VAL A 100 2.39 0.85 16.30
C VAL A 100 3.49 0.35 15.36
N LEU A 101 3.88 1.13 14.34
CA LEU A 101 4.96 0.78 13.43
C LEU A 101 6.29 0.58 14.15
N ASN A 102 6.64 1.49 15.08
CA ASN A 102 7.87 1.38 15.86
C ASN A 102 7.85 0.14 16.75
N ASN A 103 6.70 -0.16 17.37
CA ASN A 103 6.53 -1.36 18.19
C ASN A 103 6.65 -2.64 17.36
N MET A 104 6.06 -2.67 16.16
CA MET A 104 6.17 -3.78 15.21
C MET A 104 7.63 -4.00 14.77
N LYS A 105 8.36 -2.94 14.42
CA LYS A 105 9.78 -3.01 14.05
C LYS A 105 10.66 -3.53 15.19
N LYS A 106 10.42 -3.12 16.44
CA LYS A 106 11.13 -3.64 17.63
C LYS A 106 10.93 -5.14 17.86
N LYS A 107 9.87 -5.71 17.26
CA LYS A 107 9.53 -7.14 17.32
C LYS A 107 9.85 -7.85 16.00
N ASP A 108 10.66 -7.22 15.14
CA ASP A 108 11.09 -7.75 13.84
C ASP A 108 9.95 -8.08 12.86
N PHE A 109 8.75 -7.53 13.07
CA PHE A 109 7.69 -7.63 12.08
C PHE A 109 7.99 -6.73 10.88
N ASN A 110 8.04 -7.34 9.71
CA ASN A 110 8.31 -6.66 8.44
C ASN A 110 7.14 -5.72 8.06
N SER A 111 7.24 -4.47 8.51
CA SER A 111 6.14 -3.50 8.51
C SER A 111 6.54 -2.14 7.96
N ILE A 112 5.60 -1.48 7.29
CA ILE A 112 5.74 -0.12 6.74
C ILE A 112 4.51 0.74 7.10
N GLY A 113 4.72 2.05 7.26
CA GLY A 113 3.68 3.00 7.69
C GLY A 113 3.19 3.89 6.55
N LEU A 114 1.89 4.22 6.54
CA LEU A 114 1.30 5.16 5.59
C LEU A 114 0.28 6.08 6.26
N HIS A 115 0.58 7.38 6.34
CA HIS A 115 -0.31 8.37 6.94
C HIS A 115 -0.26 9.72 6.19
N GLY A 116 -1.07 10.69 6.65
CA GLY A 116 -1.23 11.98 5.97
C GLY A 116 -0.08 12.98 6.17
N GLY A 117 0.91 12.66 7.00
CA GLY A 117 2.08 13.50 7.24
C GLY A 117 3.25 13.25 6.27
N MET A 118 3.15 12.20 5.46
CA MET A 118 4.20 11.80 4.52
C MET A 118 4.16 12.63 3.24
N GLU A 119 5.33 12.90 2.66
CA GLU A 119 5.41 13.48 1.32
C GLU A 119 4.79 12.54 0.28
N GLN A 120 4.19 13.11 -0.77
CA GLN A 120 3.51 12.34 -1.81
C GLN A 120 4.43 11.32 -2.49
N LYS A 121 5.72 11.65 -2.65
CA LYS A 121 6.73 10.75 -3.22
C LYS A 121 6.95 9.52 -2.32
N ASP A 122 7.13 9.73 -1.02
CA ASP A 122 7.35 8.67 -0.05
C ASP A 122 6.12 7.77 0.11
N ARG A 123 4.92 8.36 0.00
CA ARG A 123 3.66 7.61 -0.04
C ARG A 123 3.63 6.66 -1.23
N LEU A 124 3.94 7.15 -2.43
CA LEU A 124 3.96 6.33 -3.64
C LEU A 124 4.99 5.20 -3.55
N GLU A 125 6.18 5.49 -3.02
CA GLU A 125 7.22 4.48 -2.81
C GLU A 125 6.80 3.42 -1.79
N THR A 126 6.27 3.85 -0.64
CA THR A 126 5.73 2.96 0.40
C THR A 126 4.68 2.01 -0.17
N MET A 127 3.74 2.56 -0.93
CA MET A 127 2.69 1.76 -1.55
C MET A 127 3.22 0.79 -2.58
N LYS A 128 4.23 1.20 -3.36
CA LYS A 128 4.88 0.31 -4.31
C LYS A 128 5.52 -0.87 -3.59
N LYS A 129 6.32 -0.60 -2.55
CA LYS A 129 7.00 -1.63 -1.73
C LYS A 129 6.01 -2.62 -1.12
N PHE A 130 4.92 -2.12 -0.54
CA PHE A 130 3.88 -2.99 0.03
C PHE A 130 3.19 -3.85 -1.04
N LYS A 131 2.81 -3.26 -2.19
CA LYS A 131 2.19 -4.00 -3.30
C LYS A 131 3.11 -5.06 -3.90
N GLN A 132 4.42 -4.85 -3.84
CA GLN A 132 5.42 -5.80 -4.31
C GLN A 132 5.70 -6.93 -3.31
N GLY A 133 5.05 -6.91 -2.13
CA GLY A 133 5.25 -7.92 -1.09
C GLY A 133 6.53 -7.72 -0.29
N GLU A 134 7.23 -6.60 -0.44
CA GLU A 134 8.46 -6.30 0.33
C GLU A 134 8.18 -6.19 1.84
N PHE A 135 6.95 -5.81 2.21
CA PHE A 135 6.48 -5.69 3.59
C PHE A 135 5.20 -6.52 3.76
N GLN A 136 5.12 -7.27 4.86
CA GLN A 136 3.94 -8.08 5.19
C GLN A 136 2.83 -7.22 5.80
N PHE A 137 3.19 -6.17 6.54
CA PHE A 137 2.23 -5.37 7.29
C PHE A 137 2.27 -3.90 6.88
N LEU A 138 1.10 -3.35 6.53
CA LEU A 138 0.91 -1.92 6.30
C LEU A 138 0.14 -1.31 7.46
N VAL A 139 0.78 -0.43 8.24
CA VAL A 139 0.09 0.34 9.30
C VAL A 139 -0.34 1.69 8.73
N CYS A 140 -1.61 2.05 8.81
CA CYS A 140 -2.10 3.26 8.12
C CYS A 140 -3.32 3.92 8.74
N THR A 141 -3.61 5.14 8.28
CA THR A 141 -4.88 5.85 8.55
C THR A 141 -5.86 5.75 7.38
N ASP A 142 -7.16 5.98 7.64
CA ASP A 142 -8.21 5.94 6.60
C ASP A 142 -7.91 6.86 5.41
N VAL A 143 -7.53 8.11 5.70
CA VAL A 143 -7.24 9.13 4.67
C VAL A 143 -6.10 8.67 3.76
N ALA A 144 -5.16 7.90 4.31
CA ALA A 144 -4.02 7.41 3.56
C ALA A 144 -4.34 6.18 2.70
N ALA A 145 -5.24 5.33 3.18
CA ALA A 145 -5.62 4.10 2.47
C ALA A 145 -6.73 4.30 1.42
N ARG A 146 -7.49 5.40 1.48
CA ARG A 146 -8.54 5.73 0.49
C ARG A 146 -7.94 5.90 -0.91
N GLY A 147 -8.60 5.33 -1.91
CA GLY A 147 -8.18 5.41 -3.32
C GLY A 147 -7.08 4.42 -3.73
N ILE A 148 -6.62 3.56 -2.82
CA ILE A 148 -5.60 2.55 -3.15
C ILE A 148 -6.27 1.20 -3.40
N HIS A 149 -6.13 0.69 -4.63
CA HIS A 149 -6.44 -0.69 -4.95
C HIS A 149 -5.24 -1.56 -4.54
N ILE A 150 -5.41 -2.35 -3.49
CA ILE A 150 -4.46 -3.38 -3.07
C ILE A 150 -5.22 -4.70 -3.13
N GLU A 151 -4.68 -5.67 -3.83
CA GLU A 151 -5.27 -6.99 -4.01
C GLU A 151 -4.63 -7.98 -3.03
N ASN A 152 -5.31 -9.10 -2.77
CA ASN A 152 -4.79 -10.24 -2.02
C ASN A 152 -4.33 -9.93 -0.58
N ILE A 153 -5.07 -9.06 0.12
CA ILE A 153 -4.89 -8.88 1.56
C ILE A 153 -5.59 -10.01 2.32
N SER A 154 -4.83 -10.78 3.10
CA SER A 154 -5.36 -11.88 3.90
C SER A 154 -6.14 -11.38 5.12
N HIS A 155 -5.64 -10.31 5.76
CA HIS A 155 -6.20 -9.79 7.00
C HIS A 155 -6.34 -8.26 6.98
N VAL A 156 -7.46 -7.76 7.50
CA VAL A 156 -7.63 -6.36 7.90
C VAL A 156 -7.75 -6.32 9.41
N ILE A 157 -6.90 -5.52 10.05
CA ILE A 157 -6.91 -5.35 11.50
C ILE A 157 -7.26 -3.90 11.81
N ASN A 158 -8.45 -3.67 12.35
CA ASN A 158 -8.81 -2.38 12.94
C ASN A 158 -8.18 -2.30 14.34
N TYR A 159 -6.95 -1.80 14.42
CA TYR A 159 -6.24 -1.61 15.70
C TYR A 159 -6.96 -0.58 16.57
N GLU A 160 -7.51 0.45 15.93
CA GLU A 160 -8.52 1.32 16.51
C GLU A 160 -9.80 1.24 15.70
N MET A 161 -10.95 1.12 16.38
CA MET A 161 -12.25 1.16 15.73
C MET A 161 -12.43 2.51 15.00
N PRO A 162 -12.96 2.50 13.75
CA PRO A 162 -13.23 3.73 13.02
C PRO A 162 -14.29 4.57 13.76
N TYR A 163 -14.19 5.89 13.63
CA TYR A 163 -15.20 6.82 14.17
C TYR A 163 -16.54 6.72 13.44
N GLU A 164 -16.50 6.46 12.13
CA GLU A 164 -17.67 6.38 11.26
C GLU A 164 -17.90 4.93 10.79
N LYS A 165 -19.17 4.51 10.79
CA LYS A 165 -19.59 3.16 10.37
C LYS A 165 -19.31 2.88 8.90
N GLU A 166 -19.38 3.88 8.04
CA GLU A 166 -19.03 3.78 6.62
C GLU A 166 -17.53 3.49 6.45
N SER A 167 -16.69 4.06 7.32
CA SER A 167 -15.24 3.80 7.30
C SER A 167 -14.93 2.34 7.66
N TYR A 168 -15.72 1.70 8.54
CA TYR A 168 -15.58 0.26 8.81
C TYR A 168 -15.70 -0.59 7.54
N VAL A 169 -16.76 -0.38 6.75
CA VAL A 169 -16.99 -1.12 5.50
C VAL A 169 -15.84 -0.89 4.51
N HIS A 170 -15.36 0.34 4.40
CA HIS A 170 -14.23 0.67 3.52
C HIS A 170 -12.90 0.02 3.94
N ARG A 171 -12.67 -0.14 5.25
CA ARG A 171 -11.49 -0.81 5.82
C ARG A 171 -11.57 -2.30 5.56
N ILE A 172 -12.65 -2.98 5.96
CA ILE A 172 -12.76 -4.43 5.80
C ILE A 172 -12.82 -4.84 4.33
N GLY A 173 -13.39 -3.99 3.46
CA GLY A 173 -13.38 -4.19 2.01
C GLY A 173 -12.00 -4.13 1.35
N ARG A 174 -10.90 -4.01 2.11
CA ARG A 174 -9.53 -4.26 1.64
C ARG A 174 -9.19 -5.75 1.54
N THR A 175 -9.92 -6.62 2.22
CA THR A 175 -9.80 -8.09 2.11
C THR A 175 -11.05 -8.68 1.43
N GLY A 176 -11.07 -10.00 1.20
CA GLY A 176 -12.24 -10.71 0.68
C GLY A 176 -12.58 -10.43 -0.78
N ARG A 177 -11.60 -10.01 -1.60
CA ARG A 177 -11.79 -9.69 -3.02
C ARG A 177 -11.50 -10.89 -3.92
N ALA A 178 -12.12 -10.91 -5.11
CA ALA A 178 -11.88 -11.89 -6.17
C ALA A 178 -12.10 -13.37 -5.77
N GLY A 179 -13.12 -13.65 -4.94
CA GLY A 179 -13.50 -15.01 -4.55
C GLY A 179 -12.68 -15.61 -3.39
N ASN A 180 -11.66 -14.91 -2.91
CA ASN A 180 -10.90 -15.32 -1.72
C ASN A 180 -11.65 -14.93 -0.45
N LYS A 181 -11.61 -15.80 0.58
CA LYS A 181 -12.09 -15.47 1.92
C LYS A 181 -11.10 -14.52 2.58
N GLY A 182 -11.61 -13.46 3.19
CA GLY A 182 -10.83 -12.50 3.95
C GLY A 182 -11.16 -12.55 5.44
N THR A 183 -10.23 -12.11 6.29
CA THR A 183 -10.50 -11.98 7.73
C THR A 183 -10.38 -10.52 8.16
N ALA A 184 -11.38 -10.02 8.87
CA ALA A 184 -11.37 -8.69 9.47
C ALA A 184 -11.46 -8.81 11.00
N ILE A 185 -10.47 -8.26 11.70
CA ILE A 185 -10.36 -8.31 13.15
C ILE A 185 -10.42 -6.88 13.70
N THR A 186 -11.26 -6.64 14.69
CA THR A 186 -11.43 -5.30 15.29
C THR A 186 -11.11 -5.33 16.78
N PHE A 187 -10.25 -4.43 17.23
CA PHE A 187 -9.98 -4.21 18.65
C PHE A 187 -10.90 -3.14 19.21
N ILE A 188 -11.52 -3.43 20.34
CA ILE A 188 -12.53 -2.58 20.96
C ILE A 188 -12.19 -2.42 22.43
N GLU A 189 -12.06 -1.17 22.88
CA GLU A 189 -11.95 -0.90 24.31
C GLU A 189 -13.30 -1.13 25.00
N PRO A 190 -13.35 -1.66 26.23
CA PRO A 190 -14.61 -1.99 26.91
C PRO A 190 -15.63 -0.84 26.94
N ASN A 191 -15.14 0.40 27.13
CA ASN A 191 -15.95 1.61 27.16
C ASN A 191 -16.54 2.02 25.80
N LYS A 192 -16.05 1.45 24.68
CA LYS A 192 -16.46 1.78 23.32
C LYS A 192 -17.40 0.75 22.70
N ILE A 193 -17.83 -0.28 23.45
CA ILE A 193 -18.69 -1.35 22.93
C ILE A 193 -20.03 -0.86 22.36
N LYS A 194 -20.55 0.28 22.85
CA LYS A 194 -21.78 0.89 22.31
C LYS A 194 -21.65 1.32 20.85
N PHE A 195 -20.45 1.71 20.41
CA PHE A 195 -20.20 2.11 19.02
C PHE A 195 -20.12 0.90 18.08
N LEU A 196 -19.78 -0.30 18.59
CA LEU A 196 -19.85 -1.54 17.81
C LEU A 196 -21.26 -1.76 17.31
N LYS A 197 -22.27 -1.56 18.17
CA LYS A 197 -23.67 -1.73 17.79
C LYS A 197 -24.07 -0.86 16.59
N ASN A 198 -23.57 0.37 16.52
CA ASN A 198 -23.81 1.25 15.37
C ASN A 198 -23.22 0.70 14.05
N ILE A 199 -22.11 -0.05 14.15
CA ILE A 199 -21.50 -0.72 12.99
C ILE A 199 -22.34 -1.95 12.63
N GLU A 200 -22.69 -2.78 13.60
CA GLU A 200 -23.51 -3.99 13.41
C GLU A 200 -24.87 -3.66 12.79
N ASP A 201 -25.56 -2.64 13.31
CA ASP A 201 -26.84 -2.14 12.78
C ASP A 201 -26.70 -1.62 11.34
N TYR A 202 -25.53 -1.10 10.97
CA TYR A 202 -25.27 -0.58 9.62
C TYR A 202 -24.94 -1.66 8.60
N ILE A 203 -24.20 -2.69 9.02
CA ILE A 203 -23.85 -3.82 8.15
C ILE A 203 -24.92 -4.93 8.20
N ASP A 204 -25.93 -4.78 9.06
CA ASP A 204 -26.99 -5.75 9.33
C ASP A 204 -26.47 -7.14 9.74
N LYS A 205 -25.40 -7.14 10.57
CA LYS A 205 -24.73 -8.36 11.04
C LYS A 205 -24.12 -8.17 12.42
N ILE A 206 -24.20 -9.23 13.23
CA ILE A 206 -23.51 -9.32 14.50
C ILE A 206 -22.05 -9.72 14.25
N ILE A 207 -21.12 -8.99 14.85
CA ILE A 207 -19.70 -9.32 14.81
C ILE A 207 -19.38 -10.15 16.05
N PRO A 208 -19.01 -11.43 15.93
CA PRO A 208 -18.74 -12.29 17.08
C PRO A 208 -17.54 -11.83 17.90
N LYS A 209 -17.71 -11.82 19.22
CA LYS A 209 -16.62 -11.66 20.20
C LYS A 209 -15.75 -12.91 20.19
N GLN A 210 -14.45 -12.72 20.12
CA GLN A 210 -13.46 -13.79 20.28
C GLN A 210 -12.79 -13.71 21.65
N GLN A 211 -12.36 -14.86 22.16
CA GLN A 211 -11.52 -14.94 23.34
C GLN A 211 -10.07 -14.69 22.96
N GLU A 212 -9.31 -14.06 23.85
CA GLU A 212 -7.89 -13.83 23.63
C GLU A 212 -7.16 -15.15 23.34
N PRO A 213 -6.22 -15.17 22.37
CA PRO A 213 -5.49 -16.40 22.03
C PRO A 213 -4.78 -17.00 23.24
N SER A 214 -4.90 -18.32 23.40
CA SER A 214 -4.18 -19.08 24.42
C SER A 214 -2.68 -19.12 24.13
N LEU A 215 -1.87 -19.36 25.16
CA LEU A 215 -0.41 -19.43 25.01
C LEU A 215 0.01 -20.57 24.06
N GLU A 216 -0.74 -21.67 24.03
CA GLU A 216 -0.47 -22.80 23.13
C GLU A 216 -0.73 -22.43 21.67
N GLU A 217 -1.87 -21.79 21.36
CA GLU A 217 -2.18 -21.31 20.01
C GLU A 217 -1.12 -20.32 19.51
N VAL A 218 -0.69 -19.40 20.38
CA VAL A 218 0.35 -18.41 20.05
C VAL A 218 1.68 -19.09 19.76
N ASN A 219 2.13 -20.00 20.63
CA ASN A 219 3.41 -20.68 20.45
C ASN A 219 3.44 -21.57 19.20
N ASN A 220 2.34 -22.26 18.91
CA ASN A 220 2.24 -23.09 17.70
C ASN A 220 2.19 -22.22 16.44
N GLY A 221 1.39 -21.16 16.45
CA GLY A 221 1.29 -20.21 15.35
C GLY A 221 2.58 -19.46 15.07
N GLU A 222 3.31 -19.04 16.10
CA GLU A 222 4.59 -18.34 15.99
C GLU A 222 5.65 -19.19 15.26
N LYS A 223 5.74 -20.49 15.60
CA LYS A 223 6.65 -21.42 14.91
C LYS A 223 6.35 -21.47 13.41
N ILE A 224 5.08 -21.68 13.05
CA ILE A 224 4.63 -21.76 11.66
C ILE A 224 4.86 -20.42 10.94
N PHE A 225 4.59 -19.30 11.60
CA PHE A 225 4.80 -17.96 11.06
C PHE A 225 6.27 -17.73 10.65
N TYR A 226 7.23 -18.02 11.53
CA TYR A 226 8.65 -17.89 11.21
C TYR A 226 9.14 -18.93 10.21
N GLU A 227 8.57 -20.14 10.19
CA GLU A 227 8.84 -21.11 9.11
C GLU A 227 8.37 -20.59 7.76
N ASN A 228 7.18 -19.99 7.69
CA ASN A 228 6.65 -19.36 6.47
C ASN A 228 7.53 -18.21 6.00
N ILE A 229 8.01 -17.36 6.92
CA ILE A 229 8.98 -16.29 6.58
C ILE A 229 10.27 -16.89 6.03
N LYS A 230 10.85 -17.91 6.68
CA LYS A 230 12.06 -18.58 6.20
C LYS A 230 11.85 -19.19 4.81
N ASN A 231 10.67 -19.76 4.56
CA ASN A 231 10.33 -20.34 3.26
C ASN A 231 10.11 -19.27 2.19
N ARG A 232 9.49 -18.13 2.52
CA ARG A 232 9.42 -16.97 1.62
C ARG A 232 10.78 -16.42 1.30
N ILE A 233 11.65 -16.22 2.30
CA ILE A 233 13.04 -15.80 2.04
C ILE A 233 13.78 -16.83 1.18
N LYS A 234 13.41 -18.11 1.18
CA LYS A 234 13.95 -19.11 0.24
C LYS A 234 13.33 -19.07 -1.17
N ILE A 235 12.11 -18.57 -1.31
CA ILE A 235 11.34 -18.46 -2.57
C ILE A 235 11.59 -17.10 -3.26
N ASP A 236 11.67 -16.02 -2.47
CA ASP A 236 11.94 -14.61 -2.81
C ASP A 236 13.43 -14.25 -2.77
N LYS A 237 14.27 -15.06 -2.10
CA LYS A 237 15.56 -15.34 -2.76
C LYS A 237 15.08 -15.97 -4.05
N PRO A 238 15.26 -15.32 -5.22
CA PRO A 238 14.95 -16.00 -6.45
C PRO A 238 15.55 -17.39 -6.28
N LYS A 239 14.78 -18.43 -6.60
CA LYS A 239 15.44 -19.54 -7.25
C LYS A 239 16.16 -18.88 -8.42
N TYR A 240 17.41 -18.46 -8.18
CA TYR A 240 18.45 -18.57 -9.16
C TYR A 240 18.28 -20.00 -9.60
N ASN A 241 17.54 -20.16 -10.70
CA ASN A 241 17.47 -21.41 -11.39
C ASN A 241 18.92 -21.81 -11.48
N LYS A 242 19.26 -22.88 -10.78
CA LYS A 242 20.62 -23.45 -10.68
C LYS A 242 21.00 -24.10 -12.02
N LYS A 243 20.56 -23.47 -13.12
CA LYS A 243 20.96 -23.64 -14.49
C LYS A 243 21.18 -22.22 -15.04
N GLN A 244 22.47 -21.91 -15.14
CA GLN A 244 23.12 -20.87 -15.94
C GLN A 244 23.16 -19.41 -15.42
N GLY A 245 24.24 -19.11 -14.68
CA GLY A 245 25.06 -17.92 -14.99
C GLY A 245 25.54 -17.07 -13.81
N ASP A 246 26.86 -16.86 -13.72
CA ASP A 246 27.49 -15.90 -12.79
C ASP A 246 26.85 -14.51 -12.85
N ILE A 247 26.48 -13.96 -11.69
CA ILE A 247 26.16 -12.53 -11.59
C ILE A 247 27.48 -11.77 -11.63
N THR A 248 27.60 -10.85 -12.59
CA THR A 248 28.76 -9.96 -12.65
C THR A 248 28.31 -8.55 -12.36
N LYS A 249 28.71 -8.02 -11.21
CA LYS A 249 28.56 -6.60 -10.91
C LYS A 249 29.58 -5.82 -11.73
N ILE A 250 29.11 -4.89 -12.55
CA ILE A 250 29.95 -4.00 -13.35
C ILE A 250 29.91 -2.58 -12.79
N TYR A 251 31.07 -1.93 -12.80
CA TYR A 251 31.24 -0.51 -12.55
C TYR A 251 31.22 0.23 -13.87
N ILE A 252 30.47 1.32 -13.94
CA ILE A 252 30.42 2.23 -15.09
C ILE A 252 30.87 3.61 -14.62
N SER A 253 31.85 4.21 -15.31
CA SER A 253 32.46 5.49 -14.95
C SER A 253 31.58 6.73 -15.23
N VAL A 254 30.26 6.62 -15.05
CA VAL A 254 29.31 7.72 -15.24
C VAL A 254 28.16 7.64 -14.24
N GLY A 255 27.67 8.78 -13.77
CA GLY A 255 26.63 8.86 -12.74
C GLY A 255 25.74 10.10 -12.83
N LYS A 256 25.05 10.43 -11.73
CA LYS A 256 24.03 11.51 -11.64
C LYS A 256 24.54 12.87 -12.10
N LYS A 257 25.77 13.27 -11.78
CA LYS A 257 26.35 14.57 -12.17
C LYS A 257 26.45 14.75 -13.69
N LYS A 258 26.49 13.64 -14.44
CA LYS A 258 26.44 13.64 -15.90
C LYS A 258 25.03 13.42 -16.44
N LYS A 259 23.99 13.62 -15.63
CA LYS A 259 22.56 13.51 -15.96
C LYS A 259 22.19 12.12 -16.51
N ILE A 260 22.80 11.07 -15.98
CA ILE A 260 22.50 9.67 -16.33
C ILE A 260 21.33 9.17 -15.49
N ARG A 261 20.39 8.50 -16.15
CA ARG A 261 19.21 7.84 -15.56
C ARG A 261 19.30 6.33 -15.79
N PRO A 262 18.55 5.50 -15.03
CA PRO A 262 18.58 4.05 -15.22
C PRO A 262 18.25 3.62 -16.65
N GLY A 263 17.27 4.26 -17.29
CA GLY A 263 16.92 3.99 -18.69
C GLY A 263 18.05 4.25 -19.69
N ASP A 264 18.93 5.22 -19.42
CA ASP A 264 20.10 5.49 -20.27
C ASP A 264 21.10 4.31 -20.22
N ILE A 265 21.25 3.70 -19.04
CA ILE A 265 22.13 2.55 -18.80
C ILE A 265 21.52 1.29 -19.39
N VAL A 266 20.23 1.04 -19.15
CA VAL A 266 19.50 -0.09 -19.72
C VAL A 266 19.61 -0.06 -21.24
N GLY A 267 19.21 1.04 -21.88
CA GLY A 267 19.23 1.15 -23.35
C GLY A 267 20.62 0.97 -23.95
N ALA A 268 21.66 1.43 -23.27
CA ALA A 268 23.02 1.25 -23.75
C ALA A 268 23.49 -0.21 -23.63
N ILE A 269 23.14 -0.90 -22.54
CA ILE A 269 23.53 -2.31 -22.31
C ILE A 269 22.72 -3.27 -23.19
N THR A 270 21.43 -3.02 -23.41
CA THR A 270 20.59 -3.84 -24.29
C THR A 270 20.93 -3.71 -25.78
N ASN A 271 21.74 -2.71 -26.16
CA ASN A 271 22.30 -2.61 -27.52
C ASN A 271 23.46 -3.59 -27.76
N ILE A 272 23.96 -4.26 -26.71
CA ILE A 272 24.99 -5.28 -26.85
C ILE A 272 24.32 -6.58 -27.32
N GLU A 273 24.82 -7.14 -28.40
CA GLU A 273 24.28 -8.39 -28.95
C GLU A 273 24.31 -9.51 -27.89
N GLY A 274 23.17 -10.19 -27.71
CA GLY A 274 23.00 -11.24 -26.72
C GLY A 274 22.60 -10.76 -25.31
N ILE A 275 22.40 -9.46 -25.08
CA ILE A 275 21.90 -8.90 -23.82
C ILE A 275 20.46 -8.40 -23.97
N ASN A 276 19.56 -8.95 -23.16
CA ASN A 276 18.17 -8.51 -23.05
C ASN A 276 17.97 -7.66 -21.79
N ALA A 277 16.86 -6.92 -21.72
CA ALA A 277 16.52 -6.12 -20.53
C ALA A 277 16.41 -6.98 -19.26
N ASP A 278 15.96 -8.23 -19.39
CA ASP A 278 15.84 -9.18 -18.28
C ASP A 278 17.19 -9.68 -17.74
N ASP A 279 18.29 -9.47 -18.48
CA ASP A 279 19.64 -9.78 -18.03
C ASP A 279 20.23 -8.65 -17.15
N ILE A 280 19.54 -7.51 -17.02
CA ILE A 280 19.99 -6.36 -16.26
C ILE A 280 19.30 -6.35 -14.89
N GLY A 281 20.09 -6.54 -13.85
CA GLY A 281 19.65 -6.54 -12.46
C GLY A 281 19.63 -5.14 -11.84
N ILE A 282 20.06 -5.06 -10.57
CA ILE A 282 20.01 -3.81 -9.81
C ILE A 282 20.92 -2.77 -10.45
N ILE A 283 20.38 -1.56 -10.66
CA ILE A 283 21.13 -0.38 -11.11
C ILE A 283 21.22 0.60 -9.94
N ASP A 284 22.44 0.81 -9.46
CA ASP A 284 22.74 1.80 -8.44
C ASP A 284 23.54 2.96 -9.06
N ILE A 285 22.92 4.14 -9.14
CA ILE A 285 23.53 5.32 -9.75
C ILE A 285 24.05 6.25 -8.66
N GLN A 286 25.37 6.36 -8.59
CA GLN A 286 26.09 7.27 -7.72
C GLN A 286 26.35 8.61 -8.43
N ASP A 287 26.98 9.56 -7.73
CA ASP A 287 27.22 10.90 -8.28
C ASP A 287 28.10 10.89 -9.54
N ASN A 288 29.18 10.12 -9.49
CA ASN A 288 30.21 10.08 -10.53
C ASN A 288 30.27 8.75 -11.29
N HIS A 289 29.63 7.70 -10.77
CA HIS A 289 29.68 6.34 -11.32
C HIS A 289 28.35 5.62 -11.12
N SER A 290 28.22 4.43 -11.69
CA SER A 290 27.07 3.56 -11.49
C SER A 290 27.52 2.11 -11.34
N TYR A 291 26.76 1.32 -10.59
CA TYR A 291 26.89 -0.12 -10.53
C TYR A 291 25.67 -0.78 -11.19
N VAL A 292 25.92 -1.84 -11.93
CA VAL A 292 24.88 -2.63 -12.59
C VAL A 292 25.18 -4.09 -12.36
N ASP A 293 24.19 -4.86 -11.93
CA ASP A 293 24.31 -6.32 -11.90
C ASP A 293 23.95 -6.89 -13.28
N ILE A 294 24.85 -7.65 -13.90
CA ILE A 294 24.59 -8.41 -15.13
C ILE A 294 24.35 -9.87 -14.77
N LEU A 295 23.19 -10.37 -15.15
CA LEU A 295 22.70 -11.70 -14.83
C LEU A 295 23.08 -12.72 -15.91
N GLY A 296 22.82 -14.01 -15.64
CA GLY A 296 22.91 -15.07 -16.65
C GLY A 296 24.34 -15.37 -17.16
N GLY A 297 25.39 -14.99 -16.43
CA GLY A 297 26.78 -15.25 -16.85
C GLY A 297 27.25 -14.33 -17.98
N LYS A 298 26.44 -13.33 -18.34
CA LYS A 298 26.69 -12.45 -19.50
C LYS A 298 27.58 -11.26 -19.16
N GLY A 299 28.10 -11.17 -17.94
CA GLY A 299 29.01 -10.11 -17.52
C GLY A 299 30.23 -9.94 -18.42
N ASN A 300 30.83 -11.06 -18.85
CA ASN A 300 31.98 -11.04 -19.75
C ASN A 300 31.63 -10.51 -21.15
N ILE A 301 30.39 -10.70 -21.62
CA ILE A 301 29.90 -10.15 -22.89
C ILE A 301 29.87 -8.63 -22.79
N VAL A 302 29.29 -8.11 -21.70
CA VAL A 302 29.23 -6.66 -21.45
C VAL A 302 30.63 -6.07 -21.27
N LEU A 303 31.54 -6.75 -20.57
CA LEU A 303 32.91 -6.28 -20.37
C LEU A 303 33.69 -6.23 -21.70
N LYS A 304 33.57 -7.23 -22.57
CA LYS A 304 34.23 -7.26 -23.89
C LYS A 304 33.67 -6.23 -24.86
N ALA A 305 32.35 -6.03 -24.87
CA ALA A 305 31.68 -5.08 -25.75
C ALA A 305 31.87 -3.60 -25.31
N SER A 306 32.51 -3.36 -24.17
CA SER A 306 32.54 -2.04 -23.52
C SER A 306 33.67 -1.11 -23.94
N GLU A 307 34.62 -1.56 -24.78
CA GLU A 307 35.85 -0.79 -25.10
C GLU A 307 35.56 0.60 -25.70
N ASP A 308 34.44 0.76 -26.43
CA ASP A 308 34.02 2.03 -27.04
C ASP A 308 32.56 2.44 -26.73
N MET A 309 32.00 1.90 -25.65
CA MET A 309 30.61 2.16 -25.30
C MET A 309 30.37 3.63 -24.93
N LYS A 310 29.26 4.18 -25.43
CA LYS A 310 28.78 5.51 -25.06
C LYS A 310 27.42 5.43 -24.39
N ILE A 311 27.28 6.12 -23.26
CA ILE A 311 25.99 6.31 -22.60
C ILE A 311 25.65 7.78 -22.75
N LYS A 312 24.54 8.09 -23.45
CA LYS A 312 24.12 9.47 -23.74
C LYS A 312 25.22 10.29 -24.43
N GLY A 313 25.88 9.69 -25.42
CA GLY A 313 26.97 10.28 -26.18
C GLY A 313 28.31 10.42 -25.44
N LYS A 314 28.40 10.03 -24.17
CA LYS A 314 29.62 10.12 -23.35
C LYS A 314 30.35 8.80 -23.34
N LYS A 315 31.64 8.80 -23.66
CA LYS A 315 32.48 7.60 -23.54
C LYS A 315 32.51 7.16 -22.07
N VAL A 316 32.24 5.88 -21.83
CA VAL A 316 32.25 5.30 -20.49
C VAL A 316 33.32 4.22 -20.41
N ARG A 317 33.93 4.07 -19.23
CA ARG A 317 34.76 2.92 -18.90
C ARG A 317 33.92 1.96 -18.07
N ILE A 318 33.84 0.71 -18.53
CA ILE A 318 33.17 -0.37 -17.82
C ILE A 318 34.23 -1.36 -17.33
N GLN A 319 34.12 -1.76 -16.08
CA GLN A 319 35.01 -2.75 -15.46
C GLN A 319 34.22 -3.65 -14.53
N LYS A 320 34.75 -4.84 -14.24
CA LYS A 320 34.19 -5.66 -13.17
C LYS A 320 34.35 -4.89 -11.86
N ALA A 321 33.28 -4.76 -11.09
CA ALA A 321 33.35 -4.15 -9.78
C ALA A 321 34.20 -5.05 -8.88
N VAL A 322 35.33 -4.52 -8.39
CA VAL A 322 36.12 -5.21 -7.36
C VAL A 322 35.38 -5.03 -6.04
N LYS A 323 35.32 -6.12 -5.27
CA LYS A 323 34.56 -6.21 -4.02
C LYS A 323 35.10 -5.25 -2.96
#